data_AF-Q9I9P0-F1
#
_entry.id   AF-Q9I9P0-F1
#
_cell.length_a   1.000
_cell.length_b   1.000
_cell.length_c   1.000
_cell.angle_alpha   90.00
_cell.angle_beta   90.00
_cell.angle_gamma   90.00
#
_symmetry.space_group_name_H-M   'P 1'
#
loop_
_entity.id
_entity.type
_entity.pdbx_description
1 polymer ?
#
loop_
_entity_poly.entity_id
_entity_poly.type
_entity_poly.pdbx_seq_one_letter_code
_entity_poly.pdbx_strand_id
1 'polypeptide(L)'
;LLCKVFRWPELRHGAPLKRLRDCCQTDDAATTEFVCCNPHHLSRLCELESPPPPYSRYPMDFLKPMAGCPDSVPSSTETGGTNCLAPGGLSDSQVIQEPGDRSHWCVVAYWEEKMRVGRLYSVQEPSLDIFYDLPQGNGCCLGQLNSDNKSQLVQKVRSKIGYGIQLTKEVDGVWVYNRSSYPIFIKSATLDNPDSRMLLVHKVFPGFSIKAFDYEKAYSLQ
;
A
#
# COMPACT_ATOMS: atom_id res chain seq x y z
N LEU A 1 -4.17 -10.30 26.20
CA LEU A 1 -4.40 -9.36 27.34
C LEU A 1 -3.64 -8.04 27.15
N LEU A 2 -2.34 -8.06 26.87
CA LEU A 2 -1.48 -6.86 26.73
C LEU A 2 -2.01 -5.83 25.72
N CYS A 3 -2.41 -6.25 24.51
CA CYS A 3 -2.96 -5.31 23.51
C CYS A 3 -4.25 -4.62 23.97
N LYS A 4 -5.09 -5.29 24.77
CA LYS A 4 -6.29 -4.68 25.35
C LYS A 4 -5.92 -3.57 26.32
N VAL A 5 -4.95 -3.84 27.19
CA VAL A 5 -4.54 -2.90 28.26
C VAL A 5 -3.81 -1.68 27.70
N PHE A 6 -2.87 -1.89 26.78
CA PHE A 6 -1.93 -0.83 26.38
C PHE A 6 -2.28 -0.12 25.07
N ARG A 7 -3.18 -0.65 24.24
CA ARG A 7 -3.47 -0.06 22.93
C ARG A 7 -4.95 0.02 22.58
N TRP A 8 -5.70 -1.08 22.72
CA TRP A 8 -7.06 -1.20 22.25
C TRP A 8 -7.99 -1.78 23.32
N PRO A 9 -8.50 -0.96 24.26
CA PRO A 9 -9.40 -1.41 25.33
C PRO A 9 -10.60 -2.21 24.80
N GLU A 10 -11.13 -1.80 23.66
CA GLU A 10 -12.29 -2.40 22.98
C GLU A 10 -11.99 -3.73 22.25
N LEU A 11 -10.74 -4.18 22.21
CA LEU A 11 -10.38 -5.40 21.50
C LEU A 11 -11.12 -6.60 22.13
N ARG A 12 -11.89 -7.34 21.34
CA ARG A 12 -12.63 -8.53 21.81
C ARG A 12 -11.67 -9.70 22.06
N HIS A 13 -12.10 -10.66 22.90
CA HIS A 13 -11.32 -11.90 23.05
C HIS A 13 -11.31 -12.66 21.72
N GLY A 14 -10.15 -13.17 21.30
CA GLY A 14 -10.01 -13.86 20.01
C GLY A 14 -9.97 -12.96 18.76
N ALA A 15 -10.00 -11.63 18.92
CA ALA A 15 -9.89 -10.72 17.77
C ALA A 15 -8.57 -10.94 17.01
N PRO A 16 -8.59 -11.05 15.68
CA PRO A 16 -7.41 -11.39 14.89
C PRO A 16 -6.39 -10.24 14.91
N LEU A 17 -5.15 -10.57 15.31
CA LEU A 17 -4.02 -9.64 15.33
C LEU A 17 -2.92 -10.15 14.40
N LYS A 18 -2.19 -9.23 13.79
CA LYS A 18 -1.02 -9.51 12.96
C LYS A 18 0.25 -8.99 13.63
N ARG A 19 1.32 -9.78 13.60
CA ARG A 19 2.66 -9.31 13.97
C ARG A 19 3.23 -8.49 12.82
N LEU A 20 3.77 -7.32 13.13
CA LEU A 20 4.46 -6.48 12.15
C LEU A 20 5.82 -7.11 11.80
N ARG A 21 6.27 -6.94 10.56
CA ARG A 21 7.51 -7.56 10.05
C ARG A 21 8.75 -7.15 10.86
N ASP A 22 8.77 -5.92 11.34
CA ASP A 22 9.89 -5.37 12.11
C ASP A 22 9.84 -5.73 13.60
N CYS A 23 8.90 -6.59 14.04
CA CYS A 23 8.87 -7.14 15.40
C CYS A 23 10.04 -8.11 15.58
N CYS A 24 11.01 -7.69 16.39
CA CYS A 24 12.10 -8.52 16.89
C CYS A 24 12.83 -9.28 15.78
N GLN A 25 13.64 -8.56 14.99
CA GLN A 25 14.64 -9.16 14.11
C GLN A 25 15.63 -9.95 14.98
N THR A 26 15.37 -11.23 15.19
CA THR A 26 16.36 -12.18 15.67
C THR A 26 16.64 -13.14 14.54
N ASP A 27 17.75 -12.93 13.85
CA ASP A 27 18.30 -13.84 12.83
C ASP A 27 18.72 -15.19 13.44
N ASP A 28 18.63 -15.36 14.75
CA ASP A 28 18.87 -16.62 15.44
C ASP A 28 17.64 -17.53 15.40
N ALA A 29 17.68 -18.46 14.45
CA ALA A 29 16.83 -19.65 14.35
C ALA A 29 16.80 -20.53 15.63
N ALA A 30 17.60 -20.19 16.66
CA ALA A 30 17.63 -20.84 17.96
C ALA A 30 16.63 -20.26 18.99
N THR A 31 15.90 -19.17 18.67
CA THR A 31 15.00 -18.48 19.63
C THR A 31 13.51 -18.55 19.28
N THR A 32 13.09 -19.60 18.56
CA THR A 32 11.68 -19.87 18.20
C THR A 32 10.74 -20.03 19.40
N GLU A 33 11.26 -20.09 20.63
CA GLU A 33 10.48 -20.20 21.87
C GLU A 33 9.98 -18.86 22.42
N PHE A 34 10.56 -17.73 22.02
CA PHE A 34 10.17 -16.43 22.57
C PHE A 34 9.19 -15.70 21.67
N VAL A 35 8.00 -15.41 22.21
CA VAL A 35 6.99 -14.61 21.54
C VAL A 35 7.12 -13.14 21.94
N CYS A 36 7.40 -12.28 20.95
CA CYS A 36 7.33 -10.82 21.04
C CYS A 36 5.99 -10.40 21.68
N CYS A 37 6.05 -9.89 22.92
CA CYS A 37 4.88 -9.50 23.71
C CYS A 37 4.61 -7.99 23.69
N ASN A 38 5.46 -7.20 23.02
CA ASN A 38 5.27 -5.76 22.89
C ASN A 38 3.99 -5.46 22.08
N PRO A 39 2.97 -4.83 22.67
CA PRO A 39 1.72 -4.56 21.97
C PRO A 39 1.87 -3.61 20.77
N HIS A 40 2.96 -2.82 20.70
CA HIS A 40 3.25 -1.93 19.59
C HIS A 40 3.75 -2.66 18.33
N HIS A 41 4.21 -3.90 18.47
CA HIS A 41 4.66 -4.77 17.39
C HIS A 41 3.51 -5.59 16.75
N LEU A 42 2.28 -5.30 17.15
CA LEU A 42 1.07 -5.93 16.65
C LEU A 42 0.19 -4.89 15.95
N SER A 43 -0.57 -5.32 14.97
CA SER A 43 -1.66 -4.57 14.34
C SER A 43 -2.95 -5.37 14.43
N ARG A 44 -4.08 -4.66 14.39
CA ARG A 44 -5.39 -5.32 14.21
C ARG A 44 -5.55 -5.74 12.76
N LEU A 45 -6.15 -6.88 12.51
CA LEU A 45 -6.46 -7.27 11.14
C LEU A 45 -7.74 -6.58 10.68
N CYS A 46 -7.69 -5.96 9.49
CA CYS A 46 -8.85 -5.35 8.86
C CYS A 46 -9.74 -6.48 8.34
N GLU A 47 -10.89 -6.66 8.97
CA GLU A 47 -11.90 -7.57 8.48
C GLU A 47 -12.59 -6.94 7.25
N LEU A 48 -12.68 -7.71 6.16
CA LEU A 48 -13.44 -7.30 4.99
C LEU A 48 -14.94 -7.50 5.33
N GLU A 49 -15.63 -6.40 5.62
CA GLU A 49 -17.06 -6.43 5.89
C GLU A 49 -17.83 -7.07 4.72
N SER A 50 -18.70 -8.02 5.03
CA SER A 50 -19.56 -8.72 4.06
C SER A 50 -21.03 -8.56 4.48
N PRO A 51 -21.88 -7.86 3.70
CA PRO A 51 -21.56 -7.18 2.45
C PRO A 51 -20.74 -5.90 2.67
N PRO A 52 -19.93 -5.45 1.69
CA PRO A 52 -19.17 -4.22 1.82
C PRO A 52 -20.12 -3.02 1.95
N PRO A 53 -19.76 -2.01 2.76
CA PRO A 53 -20.63 -0.87 3.02
C PRO A 53 -20.92 -0.08 1.74
N PRO A 54 -22.03 0.68 1.66
CA PRO A 54 -22.47 1.32 0.43
C PRO A 54 -21.42 2.23 -0.23
N TYR A 55 -20.61 2.91 0.58
CA TYR A 55 -19.56 3.82 0.10
C TYR A 55 -18.37 3.10 -0.55
N SER A 56 -18.22 1.80 -0.33
CA SER A 56 -17.09 1.04 -0.88
C SER A 56 -17.29 0.72 -2.36
N ARG A 57 -18.49 0.87 -2.91
CA ARG A 57 -18.82 0.40 -4.27
C ARG A 57 -18.69 1.53 -5.29
N TYR A 58 -17.80 1.38 -6.26
CA TYR A 58 -17.69 2.28 -7.41
C TYR A 58 -18.14 1.57 -8.70
N PRO A 59 -19.18 2.07 -9.40
CA PRO A 59 -19.65 1.45 -10.65
C PRO A 59 -18.63 1.61 -11.78
N MET A 60 -18.34 0.52 -12.50
CA MET A 60 -17.42 0.51 -13.64
C MET A 60 -17.93 1.29 -14.85
N ASP A 61 -19.25 1.47 -14.98
CA ASP A 61 -19.88 2.06 -16.18
C ASP A 61 -19.47 3.52 -16.43
N PHE A 62 -18.99 4.23 -15.41
CA PHE A 62 -18.50 5.61 -15.54
C PHE A 62 -17.07 5.72 -16.10
N LEU A 63 -16.34 4.61 -16.24
CA LEU A 63 -14.97 4.59 -16.76
C LEU A 63 -14.90 4.29 -18.26
N LYS A 64 -16.05 4.17 -18.96
CA LYS A 64 -16.08 3.90 -20.40
C LYS A 64 -15.75 5.18 -21.18
N PRO A 65 -14.66 5.22 -21.97
CA PRO A 65 -14.36 6.39 -22.81
C PRO A 65 -15.48 6.59 -23.84
N MET A 66 -16.04 7.79 -23.90
CA MET A 66 -16.98 8.19 -24.94
C MET A 66 -16.22 8.23 -26.27
N ALA A 67 -16.38 7.17 -27.09
CA ALA A 67 -15.81 7.08 -28.41
C ALA A 67 -16.49 8.11 -29.33
N GLY A 68 -15.83 9.25 -29.56
CA GLY A 68 -16.33 10.25 -30.49
C GLY A 68 -15.71 11.63 -30.34
N CYS A 69 -14.40 11.78 -30.54
CA CYS A 69 -13.82 13.04 -31.04
C CYS A 69 -12.38 12.80 -31.55
N PRO A 70 -12.01 13.29 -32.75
CA PRO A 70 -10.64 13.21 -33.26
C PRO A 70 -9.78 14.37 -32.74
N ASP A 71 -8.51 14.07 -32.46
CA ASP A 71 -7.39 14.98 -32.23
C ASP A 71 -7.44 15.92 -31.02
N SER A 72 -7.08 15.38 -29.85
CA SER A 72 -6.04 15.93 -28.96
C SER A 72 -5.90 15.01 -27.75
N VAL A 73 -4.74 14.36 -27.63
CA VAL A 73 -4.41 13.50 -26.48
C VAL A 73 -3.89 14.38 -25.34
N PRO A 74 -4.61 14.48 -24.22
CA PRO A 74 -4.00 14.33 -22.93
C PRO A 74 -4.44 12.97 -22.39
N SER A 75 -3.50 12.03 -22.36
CA SER A 75 -3.68 10.74 -21.70
C SER A 75 -3.93 10.99 -20.21
N SER A 76 -5.20 11.06 -19.84
CA SER A 76 -5.65 11.07 -18.47
C SER A 76 -5.46 9.66 -17.93
N THR A 77 -4.30 9.39 -17.36
CA THR A 77 -3.99 8.16 -16.61
C THR A 77 -4.66 8.24 -15.23
N GLU A 78 -6.00 8.25 -15.22
CA GLU A 78 -6.74 8.02 -13.99
C GLU A 78 -6.66 6.52 -13.66
N THR A 79 -5.61 6.18 -12.90
CA THR A 79 -5.49 4.98 -12.05
C THR A 79 -5.62 3.58 -12.68
N GLY A 80 -5.52 3.42 -14.00
CA GLY A 80 -5.40 2.11 -14.66
C GLY A 80 -4.33 2.15 -15.75
N GLY A 81 -3.22 1.42 -15.56
CA GLY A 81 -2.19 1.26 -16.58
C GLY A 81 -0.98 2.17 -16.40
N THR A 82 -0.17 1.92 -15.36
CA THR A 82 1.27 2.04 -15.59
C THR A 82 1.65 0.80 -16.38
N ASN A 83 1.66 0.90 -17.71
CA ASN A 83 2.24 -0.13 -18.55
C ASN A 83 3.73 -0.15 -18.26
N CYS A 84 4.14 -0.86 -17.21
CA CYS A 84 5.48 -1.45 -17.18
C CYS A 84 5.45 -2.54 -18.24
N LEU A 85 5.67 -2.16 -19.50
CA LEU A 85 6.15 -3.11 -20.49
C LEU A 85 7.41 -3.71 -19.87
N ALA A 86 7.32 -4.96 -19.43
CA ALA A 86 8.49 -5.78 -19.20
C ALA A 86 9.38 -5.64 -20.45
N PRO A 87 10.69 -5.37 -20.34
CA PRO A 87 11.57 -5.33 -21.50
C PRO A 87 11.69 -6.74 -22.09
N GLY A 88 10.76 -7.10 -22.96
CA GLY A 88 10.78 -8.30 -23.77
C GLY A 88 11.19 -7.93 -25.19
N GLY A 89 12.48 -8.13 -25.48
CA GLY A 89 12.94 -8.52 -26.82
C GLY A 89 13.53 -7.44 -27.72
N LEU A 90 14.82 -7.67 -28.04
CA LEU A 90 15.55 -7.33 -29.26
C LEU A 90 16.50 -6.12 -29.18
N SER A 91 17.71 -6.36 -28.65
CA SER A 91 18.96 -5.96 -29.32
C SER A 91 20.15 -6.71 -28.71
N ASP A 92 20.84 -7.44 -29.59
CA ASP A 92 22.12 -8.09 -29.35
C ASP A 92 23.14 -7.09 -28.82
N SER A 93 23.51 -7.23 -27.56
CA SER A 93 24.78 -6.77 -27.01
C SER A 93 25.02 -7.57 -25.74
N GLN A 94 26.00 -8.46 -25.80
CA GLN A 94 26.48 -9.25 -24.68
C GLN A 94 26.92 -8.31 -23.55
N VAL A 95 26.03 -8.03 -22.62
CA VAL A 95 26.37 -7.46 -21.32
C VAL A 95 26.23 -8.59 -20.32
N ILE A 96 27.39 -9.04 -19.84
CA ILE A 96 27.54 -9.97 -18.73
C ILE A 96 26.66 -9.45 -17.57
N GLN A 97 25.61 -10.20 -17.22
CA GLN A 97 24.84 -9.93 -16.01
C GLN A 97 25.71 -10.28 -14.81
N GLU A 98 26.23 -9.25 -14.14
CA GLU A 98 26.81 -9.38 -12.82
C GLU A 98 25.73 -9.86 -11.82
N PRO A 99 26.02 -10.82 -10.92
CA PRO A 99 25.06 -11.42 -9.99
C PRO A 99 24.74 -10.49 -8.80
N GLY A 100 24.36 -9.25 -9.06
CA GLY A 100 24.22 -8.20 -8.04
C GLY A 100 23.09 -7.19 -8.23
N ASP A 101 22.30 -7.24 -9.32
CA ASP A 101 21.22 -6.28 -9.50
C ASP A 101 20.05 -6.63 -8.58
N ARG A 102 20.00 -6.00 -7.39
CA ARG A 102 18.89 -6.14 -6.45
C ARG A 102 17.64 -5.53 -7.08
N SER A 103 16.91 -6.38 -7.81
CA SER A 103 15.63 -6.02 -8.42
C SER A 103 14.67 -5.48 -7.34
N HIS A 104 14.11 -4.30 -7.59
CA HIS A 104 13.12 -3.69 -6.71
C HIS A 104 11.81 -4.50 -6.78
N TRP A 105 11.16 -4.74 -5.64
CA TRP A 105 9.92 -5.53 -5.62
C TRP A 105 8.67 -4.67 -5.84
N CYS A 106 8.77 -3.35 -5.65
CA CYS A 106 7.75 -2.42 -6.07
C CYS A 106 8.34 -1.04 -6.38
N VAL A 107 7.52 -0.22 -7.04
CA VAL A 107 7.80 1.19 -7.29
C VAL A 107 6.63 2.00 -6.73
N VAL A 108 6.94 2.96 -5.87
CA VAL A 108 5.95 3.85 -5.24
C VAL A 108 5.98 5.19 -5.94
N ALA A 109 4.80 5.79 -6.03
CA ALA A 109 4.64 7.04 -6.70
C ALA A 109 3.51 7.84 -6.04
N TYR A 110 3.71 9.15 -5.84
CA TYR A 110 2.80 10.02 -5.08
C TYR A 110 2.10 11.03 -6.00
N TRP A 111 0.84 11.35 -5.69
CA TRP A 111 0.03 12.33 -6.39
C TRP A 111 -0.71 13.22 -5.41
N GLU A 112 -0.93 14.46 -5.80
CA GLU A 112 -1.80 15.41 -5.13
C GLU A 112 -2.88 15.85 -6.12
N GLU A 113 -4.13 15.47 -5.81
CA GLU A 113 -5.24 15.57 -6.76
C GLU A 113 -4.87 14.86 -8.08
N LYS A 114 -4.75 15.59 -9.20
CA LYS A 114 -4.41 15.04 -10.52
C LYS A 114 -2.92 15.16 -10.86
N MET A 115 -2.12 15.80 -10.01
CA MET A 115 -0.73 16.13 -10.31
C MET A 115 0.23 15.13 -9.67
N ARG A 116 1.16 14.59 -10.47
CA ARG A 116 2.29 13.80 -9.97
C ARG A 116 3.22 14.71 -9.17
N VAL A 117 3.62 14.30 -7.98
CA VAL A 117 4.54 15.04 -7.11
C VAL A 117 5.74 14.17 -6.77
N GLY A 118 6.93 14.65 -7.08
CA GLY A 118 8.18 13.91 -6.87
C GLY A 118 8.48 12.84 -7.93
N ARG A 119 9.61 12.15 -7.73
CA ARG A 119 10.06 11.04 -8.59
C ARG A 119 9.45 9.70 -8.16
N LEU A 120 9.59 8.69 -9.02
CA LEU A 120 9.35 7.29 -8.64
C LEU A 120 10.33 6.85 -7.55
N TYR A 121 9.82 6.10 -6.57
CA TYR A 121 10.60 5.56 -5.46
C TYR A 121 10.66 4.03 -5.59
N SER A 122 11.81 3.50 -6.02
CA SER A 122 12.02 2.06 -6.16
C SER A 122 12.35 1.43 -4.81
N VAL A 123 11.70 0.31 -4.50
CA VAL A 123 11.79 -0.34 -3.19
C VAL A 123 12.49 -1.68 -3.30
N GLN A 124 13.66 -1.79 -2.67
CA GLN A 124 14.42 -3.05 -2.60
C GLN A 124 14.15 -3.79 -1.29
N GLU A 125 14.17 -3.07 -0.18
CA GLU A 125 13.93 -3.64 1.14
C GLU A 125 12.49 -4.13 1.29
N PRO A 126 12.25 -5.26 1.97
CA PRO A 126 10.93 -5.87 2.06
C PRO A 126 9.94 -5.09 2.94
N SER A 127 10.37 -4.02 3.61
CA SER A 127 9.52 -3.09 4.35
C SER A 127 9.80 -1.67 3.88
N LEU A 128 8.76 -0.87 3.65
CA LEU A 128 8.83 0.54 3.31
C LEU A 128 7.83 1.35 4.13
N ASP A 129 8.35 2.34 4.84
CA ASP A 129 7.54 3.35 5.52
C ASP A 129 7.29 4.55 4.60
N ILE A 130 6.04 5.00 4.53
CA ILE A 130 5.63 6.22 3.81
C ILE A 130 4.97 7.14 4.82
N PHE A 131 5.52 8.34 5.02
CA PHE A 131 5.10 9.25 6.10
C PHE A 131 5.25 10.70 5.68
N TYR A 132 4.70 11.64 6.46
CA TYR A 132 4.81 13.06 6.15
C TYR A 132 6.18 13.62 6.50
N ASP A 133 6.48 13.74 7.79
CA ASP A 133 7.75 14.24 8.29
C ASP A 133 8.01 13.61 9.66
N LEU A 134 9.07 12.81 9.75
CA LEU A 134 9.47 12.12 10.96
C LEU A 134 10.98 12.30 11.14
N PRO A 135 11.46 12.87 12.26
CA PRO A 135 12.88 13.14 12.49
C PRO A 135 13.79 11.90 12.39
N GLN A 136 13.25 10.71 12.67
CA GLN A 136 13.96 9.43 12.64
C GLN A 136 13.31 8.42 11.69
N GLY A 137 12.50 8.89 10.73
CA GLY A 137 11.84 8.00 9.77
C GLY A 137 12.80 7.52 8.69
N ASN A 138 12.92 6.20 8.51
CA ASN A 138 13.57 5.61 7.34
C ASN A 138 12.49 5.26 6.30
N GLY A 139 12.61 5.72 5.06
CA GLY A 139 11.64 5.41 4.00
C GLY A 139 11.29 6.62 3.10
N CYS A 140 10.05 6.67 2.64
CA CYS A 140 9.54 7.69 1.74
C CYS A 140 8.90 8.86 2.54
N CYS A 141 9.67 9.93 2.71
CA CYS A 141 9.23 11.16 3.38
C CYS A 141 8.53 12.11 2.38
N LEU A 142 7.21 12.22 2.48
CA LEU A 142 6.39 13.05 1.59
C LEU A 142 6.56 14.55 1.85
N GLY A 143 6.97 14.92 3.06
CA GLY A 143 7.26 16.30 3.50
C GLY A 143 8.42 16.93 2.73
N GLN A 144 9.37 16.11 2.26
CA GLN A 144 10.53 16.53 1.47
C GLN A 144 10.22 16.68 -0.03
N LEU A 145 9.04 16.26 -0.48
CA LEU A 145 8.64 16.42 -1.87
C LEU A 145 8.23 17.86 -2.12
N ASN A 146 8.85 18.49 -3.12
CA ASN A 146 8.47 19.80 -3.60
C ASN A 146 7.07 19.73 -4.24
N SER A 147 6.06 20.20 -3.52
CA SER A 147 4.72 20.37 -4.06
C SER A 147 4.54 21.80 -4.55
N ASP A 148 4.30 21.95 -5.85
CA ASP A 148 3.85 23.21 -6.44
C ASP A 148 2.34 23.45 -6.22
N ASN A 149 1.63 22.49 -5.61
CA ASN A 149 0.20 22.57 -5.39
C ASN A 149 -0.12 23.49 -4.19
N LYS A 150 -0.64 24.69 -4.51
CA LYS A 150 -1.04 25.71 -3.52
C LYS A 150 -2.45 25.49 -2.95
N SER A 151 -3.10 24.37 -3.28
CA SER A 151 -4.44 24.03 -2.78
C SER A 151 -4.44 23.92 -1.25
N GLN A 152 -5.29 24.72 -0.60
CA GLN A 152 -5.47 24.66 0.85
C GLN A 152 -5.96 23.28 1.32
N LEU A 153 -6.71 22.57 0.48
CA LEU A 153 -7.17 21.22 0.78
C LEU A 153 -5.99 20.25 0.83
N VAL A 154 -5.08 20.32 -0.15
CA VAL A 154 -3.87 19.48 -0.19
C VAL A 154 -3.00 19.73 1.04
N GLN A 155 -2.77 20.99 1.42
CA GLN A 155 -2.00 21.32 2.62
C GLN A 155 -2.65 20.77 3.90
N LYS A 156 -3.98 20.85 4.02
CA LYS A 156 -4.74 20.26 5.14
C LYS A 156 -4.70 18.74 5.16
N VAL A 157 -4.62 18.07 4.01
CA VAL A 157 -4.51 16.60 3.92
C VAL A 157 -3.09 16.16 4.24
N ARG A 158 -2.07 16.84 3.72
CA ARG A 158 -0.65 16.61 4.02
C ARG A 158 -0.37 16.59 5.52
N SER A 159 -0.91 17.58 6.26
CA SER A 159 -0.74 17.64 7.72
C SER A 159 -1.41 16.48 8.49
N LYS A 160 -2.34 15.76 7.86
CA LYS A 160 -3.02 14.59 8.45
C LYS A 160 -2.31 13.26 8.19
N ILE A 161 -1.34 13.21 7.26
CA ILE A 161 -0.63 11.96 6.92
C ILE A 161 0.14 11.46 8.16
N GLY A 162 0.88 12.34 8.85
CA GLY A 162 1.62 11.99 10.07
C GLY A 162 2.57 10.81 9.86
N TYR A 163 2.47 9.78 10.70
CA TYR A 163 3.24 8.53 10.57
C TYR A 163 2.88 7.68 9.32
N GLY A 164 1.81 8.05 8.62
CA GLY A 164 1.41 7.48 7.33
C GLY A 164 1.17 5.98 7.38
N ILE A 165 1.80 5.24 6.48
CA ILE A 165 1.62 3.80 6.31
C ILE A 165 2.96 3.06 6.28
N GLN A 166 2.92 1.77 6.52
CA GLN A 166 4.02 0.85 6.26
C GLN A 166 3.55 -0.20 5.25
N LEU A 167 4.31 -0.37 4.17
CA LEU A 167 4.18 -1.42 3.17
C LEU A 167 5.15 -2.54 3.50
N THR A 168 4.68 -3.78 3.47
CA THR A 168 5.52 -4.95 3.77
C THR A 168 5.28 -6.05 2.73
N LYS A 169 6.37 -6.53 2.14
CA LYS A 169 6.41 -7.73 1.31
C LYS A 169 6.56 -8.95 2.21
N GLU A 170 5.57 -9.82 2.16
CA GLU A 170 5.54 -11.09 2.89
C GLU A 170 5.37 -12.25 1.92
N VAL A 171 5.45 -13.48 2.43
CA VAL A 171 5.39 -14.70 1.61
C VAL A 171 4.04 -14.89 0.93
N ASP A 172 2.97 -14.34 1.51
CA ASP A 172 1.59 -14.56 1.09
C ASP A 172 0.98 -13.32 0.39
N GLY A 173 1.76 -12.26 0.21
CA GLY A 173 1.28 -11.02 -0.38
C GLY A 173 1.99 -9.76 0.09
N VAL A 174 1.40 -8.61 -0.27
CA VAL A 174 1.82 -7.28 0.19
C VAL A 174 0.81 -6.75 1.20
N TRP A 175 1.30 -6.37 2.36
CA TRP A 175 0.51 -5.87 3.47
C TRP A 175 0.69 -4.36 3.64
N VAL A 176 -0.40 -3.68 4.00
CA VAL A 176 -0.41 -2.26 4.38
C VAL A 176 -0.79 -2.17 5.86
N TYR A 177 0.03 -1.51 6.67
CA TYR A 177 -0.27 -1.15 8.05
C TYR A 177 -0.51 0.37 8.16
N ASN A 178 -1.68 0.76 8.65
CA ASN A 178 -2.01 2.17 8.87
C ASN A 178 -1.47 2.65 10.23
N ARG A 179 -0.46 3.52 10.17
CA ARG A 179 0.20 4.14 11.34
C ARG A 179 -0.30 5.56 11.61
N SER A 180 -1.01 6.15 10.65
CA SER A 180 -1.57 7.49 10.77
C SER A 180 -2.71 7.53 11.80
N SER A 181 -3.07 8.73 12.23
CA SER A 181 -4.21 8.96 13.11
C SER A 181 -5.55 8.97 12.38
N TYR A 182 -5.56 8.78 11.06
CA TYR A 182 -6.75 8.87 10.21
C TYR A 182 -6.97 7.59 9.40
N PRO A 183 -8.20 7.29 8.98
CA PRO A 183 -8.45 6.18 8.06
C PRO A 183 -7.77 6.43 6.71
N ILE A 184 -7.25 5.36 6.12
CA ILE A 184 -6.77 5.33 4.74
C ILE A 184 -7.75 4.55 3.86
N PHE A 185 -7.65 4.73 2.56
CA PHE A 185 -8.51 4.08 1.57
C PHE A 185 -7.63 3.34 0.57
N ILE A 186 -7.90 2.05 0.39
CA ILE A 186 -7.10 1.16 -0.46
C ILE A 186 -8.00 0.58 -1.54
N LYS A 187 -7.49 0.59 -2.76
CA LYS A 187 -8.06 -0.07 -3.93
C LYS A 187 -7.02 -1.05 -4.46
N SER A 188 -7.42 -2.30 -4.68
CA SER A 188 -6.54 -3.33 -5.21
C SER A 188 -7.35 -4.41 -5.92
N ALA A 189 -6.87 -4.85 -7.09
CA ALA A 189 -7.55 -5.87 -7.89
C ALA A 189 -7.72 -7.21 -7.16
N THR A 190 -6.82 -7.55 -6.23
CA THR A 190 -6.88 -8.81 -5.46
C THR A 190 -7.79 -8.73 -4.22
N LEU A 191 -8.25 -7.53 -3.88
CA LEU A 191 -9.29 -7.32 -2.87
C LEU A 191 -10.70 -7.35 -3.47
N ASP A 192 -10.82 -7.08 -4.76
CA ASP A 192 -12.07 -7.16 -5.49
C ASP A 192 -12.53 -8.62 -5.64
N ASN A 193 -13.84 -8.82 -5.78
CA ASN A 193 -14.39 -10.10 -6.20
C ASN A 193 -14.33 -10.17 -7.73
N PRO A 194 -13.68 -11.18 -8.35
CA PRO A 194 -13.58 -11.29 -9.81
C PRO A 194 -14.95 -11.35 -10.50
N ASP A 195 -15.98 -11.87 -9.83
CA ASP A 195 -17.34 -11.97 -10.38
C ASP A 195 -18.12 -10.64 -10.26
N SER A 196 -17.58 -9.65 -9.55
CA SER A 196 -18.22 -8.36 -9.32
C SER A 196 -17.77 -7.34 -10.38
N ARG A 197 -18.73 -6.68 -11.02
CA ARG A 197 -18.48 -5.51 -11.89
C ARG A 197 -18.23 -4.22 -11.10
N MET A 198 -18.09 -4.29 -9.78
CA MET A 198 -17.89 -3.12 -8.93
C MET A 198 -16.48 -3.13 -8.39
N LEU A 199 -15.77 -2.02 -8.55
CA LEU A 199 -14.49 -1.79 -7.88
C LEU A 199 -14.76 -1.42 -6.43
N LEU A 200 -14.03 -2.04 -5.51
CA LEU A 200 -14.15 -1.78 -4.10
C LEU A 200 -13.03 -0.89 -3.59
N VAL A 201 -13.42 0.08 -2.74
CA VAL A 201 -12.49 0.87 -1.94
C VAL A 201 -12.64 0.47 -0.48
N HIS A 202 -11.56 -0.04 0.10
CA HIS A 202 -11.51 -0.54 1.46
C HIS A 202 -10.97 0.53 2.40
N LYS A 203 -11.77 0.86 3.43
CA LYS A 203 -11.37 1.79 4.48
C LYS A 203 -10.59 1.04 5.56
N VAL A 204 -9.37 1.48 5.85
CA VAL A 204 -8.52 0.88 6.88
C VAL A 204 -8.27 1.89 8.00
N PHE A 205 -8.74 1.57 9.20
CA PHE A 205 -8.62 2.44 10.37
C PHE A 205 -7.20 2.49 10.94
N PRO A 206 -6.86 3.52 11.74
CA PRO A 206 -5.61 3.58 12.48
C PRO A 206 -5.31 2.31 13.29
N GLY A 207 -4.07 1.82 13.19
CA GLY A 207 -3.61 0.62 13.88
C GLY A 207 -4.09 -0.70 13.28
N PHE A 208 -4.76 -0.66 12.12
CA PHE A 208 -5.14 -1.87 11.37
C PHE A 208 -4.17 -2.15 10.22
N SER A 209 -4.03 -3.44 9.90
CA SER A 209 -3.36 -3.94 8.71
C SER A 209 -4.34 -4.66 7.79
N ILE A 210 -4.12 -4.55 6.48
CA ILE A 210 -4.84 -5.30 5.46
C ILE A 210 -3.82 -5.95 4.52
N LYS A 211 -4.14 -7.15 4.01
CA LYS A 211 -3.41 -7.72 2.89
C LYS A 211 -3.86 -7.00 1.62
N ALA A 212 -3.12 -5.98 1.22
CA ALA A 212 -3.50 -5.14 0.09
C ALA A 212 -3.28 -5.83 -1.26
N PHE A 213 -2.38 -6.81 -1.33
CA PHE A 213 -2.18 -7.62 -2.53
C PHE A 213 -1.99 -9.08 -2.16
N ASP A 214 -2.80 -9.98 -2.72
CA ASP A 214 -2.70 -11.43 -2.46
C ASP A 214 -2.12 -12.15 -3.69
N TYR A 215 -1.01 -12.87 -3.50
CA TYR A 215 -0.29 -13.51 -4.60
C TYR A 215 -1.10 -14.63 -5.25
N GLU A 216 -1.80 -15.46 -4.47
CA GLU A 216 -2.62 -16.56 -4.99
C GLU A 216 -3.79 -16.03 -5.83
N LYS A 217 -4.45 -14.98 -5.34
CA LYS A 217 -5.50 -14.32 -6.10
C LYS A 217 -4.96 -13.65 -7.37
N ALA A 218 -3.77 -13.05 -7.31
CA ALA A 218 -3.16 -12.42 -8.48
C ALA A 218 -2.90 -13.44 -9.59
N TYR A 219 -2.42 -14.64 -9.27
CA TYR A 219 -2.26 -15.72 -10.26
C TYR A 219 -3.59 -16.12 -10.90
N SER A 220 -4.69 -16.05 -10.16
CA SER A 220 -6.03 -16.39 -10.68
C SER A 220 -6.64 -15.28 -11.56
N LEU A 221 -6.05 -14.09 -11.58
CA LEU A 221 -6.51 -12.94 -12.38
C LEU A 221 -5.74 -12.77 -13.70
N GLN A 222 -4.72 -13.61 -13.94
CA GLN A 222 -3.94 -13.65 -15.19
C GLN A 222 -4.62 -14.52 -16.24
#